data_AF-A0A8J8H471-F1
#
_entry.id   AF-A0A8J8H471-F1
#
_cell.length_a   1.000
_cell.length_b   1.000
_cell.length_c   1.000
_cell.angle_alpha   90.00
_cell.angle_beta   90.00
_cell.angle_gamma   90.00
#
_symmetry.space_group_name_H-M   'P 1'
#
loop_
_entity.id
_entity.type
_entity.pdbx_description
1 polymer ?
#
loop_
_entity_poly.entity_id
_entity_poly.type
_entity_poly.pdbx_seq_one_letter_code
_entity_poly.pdbx_strand_id
1 'polypeptide(L)'
;MPVRRQIVVALLLTMCGIGILALPARIEGPEVIHFGPGHGPSLVDLAGIALVTPGGLWLLWIIYCGLASARLPSGALFGLGAGFGLGLGLTVASVFADFPGWWTIGLAMVTLIEIFLIAGVWRRA
;
A
#
# COMPACT_ATOMS: atom_id res chain seq x y z
N MET A 1 16.12 12.01 -10.64
CA MET A 1 16.70 10.86 -9.90
C MET A 1 16.52 9.59 -10.72
N PRO A 2 17.49 8.65 -10.75
CA PRO A 2 17.30 7.34 -11.39
C PRO A 2 16.08 6.61 -10.81
N VAL A 3 15.30 5.92 -11.64
CA VAL A 3 14.05 5.25 -11.22
C VAL A 3 14.29 4.28 -10.05
N ARG A 4 15.41 3.54 -10.06
CA ARG A 4 15.81 2.66 -8.93
C ARG A 4 15.91 3.42 -7.60
N ARG A 5 16.52 4.61 -7.62
CA ARG A 5 16.63 5.45 -6.41
C ARG A 5 15.26 5.95 -5.96
N GLN A 6 14.37 6.29 -6.90
CA GLN A 6 12.99 6.67 -6.57
C GLN A 6 12.24 5.51 -5.91
N ILE A 7 12.36 4.29 -6.45
CA ILE A 7 11.75 3.08 -5.86
C ILE A 7 12.26 2.86 -4.43
N VAL A 8 13.58 2.94 -4.20
CA VAL A 8 14.15 2.77 -2.85
C VAL A 8 13.60 3.82 -1.88
N VAL A 9 13.58 5.09 -2.27
CA VAL A 9 13.07 6.17 -1.41
C VAL A 9 11.59 5.95 -1.10
N ALA A 10 10.78 5.63 -2.11
CA ALA A 10 9.35 5.40 -1.93
C ALA A 10 9.09 4.17 -1.04
N LEU A 11 9.82 3.07 -1.23
CA LEU A 11 9.77 1.90 -0.34
C LEU A 11 10.15 2.25 1.10
N LEU A 12 11.22 3.02 1.31
CA LEU A 12 11.63 3.43 2.65
C LEU A 12 10.55 4.27 3.33
N LEU A 13 9.95 5.24 2.62
CA LEU A 13 8.85 6.05 3.14
C LEU A 13 7.65 5.17 3.53
N THR A 14 7.24 4.26 2.63
CA THR A 14 6.14 3.32 2.89
C THR A 14 6.43 2.42 4.10
N MET A 15 7.60 1.79 4.15
CA MET A 15 7.97 0.87 5.23
C MET A 15 8.13 1.59 6.56
N CYS A 16 8.68 2.80 6.58
CA CYS A 16 8.74 3.63 7.79
C CYS A 16 7.34 4.02 8.26
N GLY A 17 6.46 4.46 7.37
CA GLY A 17 5.07 4.80 7.71
C GLY A 17 4.30 3.60 8.26
N ILE A 18 4.42 2.43 7.62
CA ILE A 18 3.84 1.17 8.13
C ILE A 18 4.42 0.81 9.51
N GLY A 19 5.74 0.94 9.69
CA GLY A 19 6.38 0.66 10.98
C GLY A 19 5.88 1.54 12.10
N ILE A 20 5.57 2.81 11.83
CA ILE A 20 4.96 3.74 12.79
C ILE A 20 3.51 3.34 13.08
N LEU A 21 2.71 3.06 12.05
CA LEU A 21 1.30 2.66 12.20
C LEU A 21 1.11 1.28 12.84
N ALA A 22 2.15 0.44 12.82
CA ALA A 22 2.17 -0.86 13.47
C ALA A 22 2.64 -0.80 14.94
N LEU A 23 2.94 0.40 15.45
CA LEU A 23 3.23 0.56 16.87
C LEU A 23 2.02 0.16 17.71
N PRO A 24 2.22 -0.38 18.92
CA PRO A 24 1.12 -0.73 19.79
C PRO A 24 0.50 0.52 20.42
N ALA A 25 -0.83 0.52 20.57
CA ALA A 25 -1.65 1.60 21.16
C ALA A 25 -1.10 2.24 22.45
N ARG A 26 -0.34 1.50 23.26
CA ARG A 26 0.35 2.04 24.45
C ARG A 26 1.40 3.12 24.15
N ILE A 27 1.84 3.26 22.90
CA ILE A 27 2.90 4.18 22.43
C ILE A 27 2.33 5.36 21.62
N GLU A 28 1.17 5.18 20.98
CA GLU A 28 0.54 6.15 20.06
C GLU A 28 0.20 7.49 20.74
N GLY A 29 -0.07 7.46 22.04
CA GLY A 29 -0.46 8.64 22.80
C GLY A 29 -1.95 9.01 22.57
N PRO A 30 -2.39 10.20 23.00
CA PRO A 30 -3.78 10.59 22.88
C PRO A 30 -4.20 10.84 21.42
N GLU A 31 -5.48 10.58 21.14
CA GLU A 31 -6.11 10.89 19.85
C GLU A 31 -6.05 12.41 19.59
N VAL A 32 -5.66 12.79 18.36
CA VAL A 32 -5.64 14.19 17.93
C VAL A 32 -6.94 14.56 17.22
N ILE A 33 -7.54 13.59 16.52
CA ILE A 33 -8.82 13.74 15.83
C ILE A 33 -9.80 12.74 16.44
N HIS A 34 -10.86 13.24 17.06
CA HIS A 34 -11.85 12.39 17.72
C HIS A 34 -13.01 12.08 16.77
N PHE A 35 -13.11 10.83 16.32
CA PHE A 35 -14.24 10.33 15.54
C PHE A 35 -15.27 9.59 16.42
N GLY A 36 -14.86 9.14 17.61
CA GLY A 36 -15.70 8.51 18.62
C GLY A 36 -14.85 7.91 19.76
N PRO A 37 -15.47 7.28 20.78
CA PRO A 37 -14.72 6.72 21.91
C PRO A 37 -13.70 5.66 21.47
N GLY A 38 -12.39 5.93 21.64
CA GLY A 38 -11.32 5.03 21.21
C GLY A 38 -11.18 4.93 19.69
N HIS A 39 -11.75 5.88 18.95
CA HIS A 39 -11.77 5.92 17.50
C HIS A 39 -11.24 7.26 17.03
N GLY A 40 -9.96 7.29 16.67
CA GLY A 40 -9.31 8.49 16.20
C GLY A 40 -7.81 8.28 15.98
N PRO A 41 -7.20 8.88 14.95
CA PRO A 41 -5.75 8.86 14.81
C PRO A 41 -5.09 9.72 15.88
N SER A 42 -4.04 9.17 16.49
CA SER A 42 -3.08 9.89 17.31
C SER A 42 -2.12 10.74 16.46
N LEU A 43 -1.26 11.54 17.10
CA LEU A 43 -0.21 12.29 16.39
C LEU A 43 0.78 11.33 15.71
N VAL A 44 1.05 10.19 16.35
CA VAL A 44 1.93 9.14 15.83
C VAL A 44 1.32 8.53 14.57
N ASP A 45 0.01 8.26 14.58
CA ASP A 45 -0.69 7.75 13.40
C ASP A 45 -0.66 8.74 12.25
N LEU A 46 -0.88 10.03 12.53
CA LEU A 46 -0.81 11.07 11.51
C LEU A 46 0.60 11.16 10.89
N ALA A 47 1.66 10.98 11.68
CA ALA A 47 3.03 10.92 11.16
C ALA A 47 3.24 9.67 10.29
N GLY A 48 2.73 8.51 10.71
CA GLY A 48 2.74 7.28 9.92
C GLY A 48 2.00 7.42 8.59
N ILE A 49 0.80 8.00 8.62
CA ILE A 49 -0.02 8.34 7.44
C ILE A 49 0.75 9.29 6.52
N ALA A 50 1.35 10.35 7.07
CA ALA A 50 2.10 11.34 6.31
C ALA A 50 3.34 10.76 5.61
N LEU A 51 3.88 9.62 6.05
CA LEU A 51 4.95 8.90 5.38
C LEU A 51 4.43 7.86 4.39
N VAL A 52 3.47 7.03 4.81
CA VAL A 52 2.99 5.90 4.01
C VAL A 52 2.21 6.38 2.78
N THR A 53 1.42 7.45 2.90
CA THR A 53 0.60 7.95 1.80
C THR A 53 1.45 8.46 0.64
N PRO A 54 2.40 9.40 0.80
CA PRO A 54 3.24 9.82 -0.32
C PRO A 54 4.15 8.69 -0.82
N GLY A 55 4.69 7.84 0.06
CA GLY A 55 5.49 6.68 -0.35
C GLY A 55 4.71 5.71 -1.24
N GLY A 56 3.52 5.31 -0.79
CA GLY A 56 2.62 4.40 -1.51
C GLY A 56 2.11 5.00 -2.83
N LEU A 57 1.67 6.26 -2.82
CA LEU A 57 1.25 6.95 -4.05
C LEU A 57 2.39 7.08 -5.06
N TRP A 58 3.61 7.31 -4.59
CA TRP A 58 4.78 7.37 -5.46
C TRP A 58 5.10 6.00 -6.07
N LEU A 59 5.01 4.90 -5.29
CA LEU A 59 5.15 3.55 -5.84
C LEU A 59 4.08 3.24 -6.90
N LEU A 60 2.82 3.56 -6.62
CA LEU A 60 1.72 3.40 -7.58
C LEU A 60 1.96 4.21 -8.86
N TRP A 61 2.44 5.44 -8.72
CA TRP A 61 2.79 6.28 -9.87
C TRP A 61 3.92 5.67 -10.71
N ILE A 62 5.00 5.18 -10.08
CA ILE A 62 6.10 4.50 -10.77
C ILE A 62 5.59 3.25 -11.50
N ILE A 63 4.74 2.45 -10.85
CA ILE A 63 4.10 1.28 -11.46
C ILE A 63 3.29 1.70 -12.69
N TYR A 64 2.44 2.71 -12.56
CA TYR A 64 1.58 3.22 -13.64
C TYR A 64 2.40 3.66 -14.86
N CYS A 65 3.42 4.51 -14.66
CA CYS A 65 4.30 4.95 -15.73
C CYS A 65 5.11 3.79 -16.33
N GLY A 66 5.53 2.85 -15.49
CA GLY A 66 6.28 1.66 -15.89
C GLY A 66 5.43 0.65 -16.68
N LEU A 67 4.13 0.57 -16.41
CA LEU A 67 3.21 -0.40 -17.00
C LEU A 67 3.13 -0.23 -18.53
N ALA A 68 3.10 1.01 -19.01
CA ALA A 68 3.11 1.33 -20.43
C ALA A 68 4.37 0.78 -21.13
N SER A 69 5.50 0.80 -20.45
CA SER A 69 6.77 0.24 -20.96
C SER A 69 6.87 -1.28 -20.82
N ALA A 70 5.98 -1.90 -20.04
CA ALA A 70 6.07 -3.30 -19.67
C ALA A 70 5.79 -4.27 -20.83
N ARG A 71 5.10 -3.81 -21.89
CA ARG A 71 4.70 -4.63 -23.07
C ARG A 71 4.09 -5.98 -22.66
N LEU A 72 3.32 -6.00 -21.57
CA LEU A 72 2.70 -7.22 -21.07
C LEU A 72 1.60 -7.68 -22.06
N PRO A 73 1.43 -9.00 -22.28
CA PRO A 73 0.29 -9.52 -23.02
C PRO A 73 -1.03 -9.06 -22.41
N SER A 74 -2.05 -8.84 -23.24
CA SER A 74 -3.38 -8.38 -22.79
C SER A 74 -3.98 -9.28 -21.71
N GLY A 75 -3.84 -10.60 -21.83
CA GLY A 75 -4.29 -11.55 -20.82
C GLY A 75 -3.58 -11.39 -19.46
N ALA A 76 -2.29 -11.07 -19.47
CA ALA A 76 -1.54 -10.82 -18.24
C ALA A 76 -1.96 -9.49 -17.58
N LEU A 77 -2.16 -8.44 -18.37
CA LEU A 77 -2.69 -7.16 -17.87
C LEU A 77 -4.07 -7.34 -17.25
N PHE A 78 -4.96 -8.09 -17.92
CA PHE A 78 -6.28 -8.41 -17.40
C PHE A 78 -6.19 -9.20 -16.09
N GLY A 79 -5.39 -10.26 -16.05
CA GLY A 79 -5.22 -11.08 -14.85
C GLY A 79 -4.68 -10.30 -13.65
N LEU A 80 -3.66 -9.46 -13.87
CA LEU A 80 -3.10 -8.60 -12.81
C LEU A 80 -4.10 -7.55 -12.35
N GLY A 81 -4.81 -6.90 -13.27
CA GLY A 81 -5.85 -5.92 -12.94
C GLY A 81 -7.03 -6.53 -12.18
N ALA A 82 -7.51 -7.69 -12.62
CA ALA A 82 -8.59 -8.43 -11.96
C ALA A 82 -8.15 -8.91 -10.57
N GLY A 83 -6.94 -9.45 -10.44
CA GLY A 83 -6.38 -9.85 -9.15
C GLY A 83 -6.23 -8.66 -8.20
N PHE A 84 -5.71 -7.53 -8.68
CA PHE A 84 -5.57 -6.32 -7.87
C PHE A 84 -6.93 -5.80 -7.40
N GLY A 85 -7.90 -5.71 -8.32
CA GLY A 85 -9.26 -5.26 -8.02
C GLY A 85 -9.99 -6.17 -7.03
N LEU A 86 -9.85 -7.50 -7.17
CA LEU A 86 -10.43 -8.46 -6.24
C LEU A 86 -9.77 -8.36 -4.86
N GLY A 87 -8.45 -8.17 -4.80
CA GLY A 87 -7.72 -8.04 -3.54
C GLY A 87 -8.13 -6.78 -2.78
N LEU A 88 -8.18 -5.66 -3.49
CA LEU A 88 -8.66 -4.38 -2.96
C LEU A 88 -10.12 -4.50 -2.50
N GLY A 89 -10.98 -5.09 -3.34
CA GLY A 89 -12.40 -5.31 -3.02
C GLY A 89 -12.58 -6.17 -1.78
N LEU A 90 -11.76 -7.22 -1.61
CA LEU A 90 -11.79 -8.09 -0.44
C LEU A 90 -11.33 -7.36 0.82
N THR A 91 -10.26 -6.57 0.74
CA THR A 91 -9.79 -5.72 1.85
C THR A 91 -10.85 -4.71 2.25
N VAL A 92 -11.47 -4.01 1.30
CA VAL A 92 -12.53 -3.04 1.58
C VAL A 92 -13.78 -3.74 2.15
N ALA A 93 -14.22 -4.84 1.55
CA ALA A 93 -15.38 -5.59 2.00
C ALA A 93 -15.22 -6.13 3.43
N SER A 94 -14.00 -6.52 3.82
CA SER A 94 -13.70 -7.00 5.16
C SER A 94 -13.81 -5.94 6.26
N VAL A 95 -13.91 -4.65 5.91
CA VAL A 95 -14.24 -3.58 6.87
C VAL A 95 -15.74 -3.57 7.19
N PHE A 96 -16.58 -3.95 6.21
CA PHE A 96 -18.04 -3.89 6.34
C PHE A 96 -18.67 -5.19 6.79
N ALA A 97 -17.96 -6.29 6.61
CA ALA A 97 -18.39 -7.59 7.06
C ALA A 97 -17.38 -8.10 8.08
N ASP A 98 -17.84 -8.49 9.27
CA ASP A 98 -17.04 -9.04 10.38
C ASP A 98 -16.42 -10.41 10.02
N PHE A 99 -15.60 -10.42 8.97
CA PHE A 99 -14.90 -11.58 8.43
C PHE A 99 -13.44 -11.53 8.90
N PRO A 100 -13.12 -12.11 10.08
CA PRO A 100 -11.78 -12.06 10.62
C PRO A 100 -10.78 -12.69 9.64
N GLY A 101 -9.71 -11.95 9.34
CA GLY A 101 -8.58 -12.43 8.52
C GLY A 101 -8.72 -12.28 7.01
N TRP A 102 -9.91 -12.01 6.46
CA TRP A 102 -10.06 -11.85 4.99
C TRP A 102 -9.32 -10.63 4.43
N TRP A 103 -9.20 -9.58 5.24
CA TRP A 103 -8.37 -8.43 4.92
C TRP A 103 -6.92 -8.82 4.61
N THR A 104 -6.37 -9.85 5.29
CA THR A 104 -4.99 -10.32 5.08
C THR A 104 -4.82 -10.93 3.69
N ILE A 105 -5.81 -11.70 3.23
CA ILE A 105 -5.80 -12.33 1.91
C ILE A 105 -5.85 -11.24 0.83
N GLY A 106 -6.75 -10.27 1.00
CA GLY A 106 -6.89 -9.15 0.06
C GLY A 106 -5.60 -8.33 -0.03
N LEU A 107 -5.03 -7.98 1.14
CA LEU A 107 -3.80 -7.20 1.24
C LEU A 107 -2.60 -7.96 0.66
N ALA A 108 -2.49 -9.27 0.95
CA ALA A 108 -1.43 -10.11 0.40
C ALA A 108 -1.49 -10.15 -1.12
N MET A 109 -2.68 -10.30 -1.71
CA MET A 109 -2.83 -10.36 -3.15
C MET A 109 -2.46 -9.03 -3.82
N VAL A 110 -2.92 -7.90 -3.27
CA VAL A 110 -2.51 -6.55 -3.72
C VAL A 110 -0.99 -6.39 -3.64
N THR A 111 -0.41 -6.71 -2.48
CA THR A 111 1.04 -6.55 -2.21
C THR A 111 1.88 -7.39 -3.16
N LEU A 112 1.52 -8.64 -3.42
CA LEU A 112 2.25 -9.52 -4.33
C LEU A 112 2.23 -9.00 -5.77
N ILE A 113 1.09 -8.48 -6.22
CA ILE A 113 0.95 -7.87 -7.55
C ILE A 113 1.84 -6.61 -7.64
N GLU A 114 1.81 -5.75 -6.63
CA GLU A 114 2.66 -4.56 -6.58
C GLU A 114 4.14 -4.92 -6.59
N ILE A 115 4.57 -5.91 -5.81
CA ILE A 115 5.96 -6.41 -5.79
C ILE A 115 6.36 -6.92 -7.18
N PHE A 116 5.51 -7.71 -7.83
CA PHE A 116 5.76 -8.22 -9.18
C PHE A 116 5.96 -7.07 -10.18
N LEU A 117 5.07 -6.06 -10.14
CA LEU A 117 5.13 -4.91 -11.03
C LEU A 117 6.37 -4.03 -10.75
N ILE A 118 6.66 -3.75 -9.49
CA ILE A 118 7.85 -2.99 -9.07
C ILE A 118 9.13 -3.71 -9.51
N ALA A 119 9.21 -5.03 -9.32
CA ALA A 119 10.35 -5.82 -9.77
C ALA A 119 10.49 -5.77 -11.31
N GLY A 120 9.38 -5.78 -12.03
CA GLY A 120 9.34 -5.62 -13.48
C GLY A 120 9.90 -4.26 -13.93
N VAL A 121 9.49 -3.17 -13.27
CA VAL A 121 10.00 -1.82 -13.53
C VAL A 121 11.48 -1.70 -13.17
N TRP A 122 11.89 -2.24 -12.01
CA TRP A 122 13.27 -2.22 -11.54
C TRP A 122 14.25 -2.85 -12.52
N ARG A 123 13.89 -4.01 -13.11
CA ARG A 123 14.74 -4.71 -14.08
C ARG A 123 14.96 -3.94 -15.38
N ARG A 124 14.06 -3.00 -15.70
CA ARG A 124 14.09 -2.20 -16.94
C ARG A 124 14.67 -0.80 -16.75
N ALA A 125 14.82 -0.38 -15.49
CA ALA A 125 15.41 0.89 -15.07
C ALA A 125 16.93 0.78 -14.88
#